data_AF-A0A821DL24-F1
#
_entry.id   AF-A0A821DL24-F1
#
_cell.length_a   1.000
_cell.length_b   1.000
_cell.length_c   1.000
_cell.angle_alpha   90.00
_cell.angle_beta   90.00
_cell.angle_gamma   90.00
#
_symmetry.space_group_name_H-M   'P 1'
#
loop_
_entity.id
_entity.type
_entity.pdbx_description
1 polymer ?
#
loop_
_entity_poly.entity_id
_entity_poly.type
_entity_poly.pdbx_seq_one_letter_code
_entity_poly.pdbx_strand_id
1 'polypeptide(L)'
;MLKVTILLFVQISILFAATPNWVGSFNIDQTCDPDRCCCFHGQIIITNRYPTTYTLAAGVYGAAPYCGTNHILSFPKPTGFTTMIVSDGDKFHFQLSKDSTELSITYEQEDLARCVGHAVRG
;
A
#
# COMPACT_ATOMS: atom_id res chain seq x y z
N MET A 1 -26.46 -41.50 41.92
CA MET A 1 -25.69 -40.24 42.05
C MET A 1 -24.83 -40.10 40.80
N LEU A 2 -25.23 -39.24 39.86
CA LEU A 2 -24.57 -39.08 38.55
C LEU A 2 -23.71 -37.80 38.60
N LYS A 3 -22.38 -37.95 38.53
CA LYS A 3 -21.43 -36.82 38.42
C LYS A 3 -21.38 -36.38 36.96
N VAL A 4 -21.93 -35.21 36.66
CA VAL A 4 -21.81 -34.55 35.34
C VAL A 4 -20.58 -33.65 35.40
N THR A 5 -19.52 -34.05 34.70
CA THR A 5 -18.31 -33.23 34.53
C THR A 5 -18.49 -32.36 33.30
N ILE A 6 -18.65 -31.04 33.50
CA ILE A 6 -18.76 -30.05 32.43
C ILE A 6 -17.33 -29.73 31.95
N LEU A 7 -16.99 -30.19 30.74
CA LEU A 7 -15.75 -29.83 30.04
C LEU A 7 -15.90 -28.43 29.44
N LEU A 8 -15.26 -27.44 30.08
CA LEU A 8 -15.17 -26.08 29.56
C LEU A 8 -14.18 -26.07 28.37
N PHE A 9 -14.70 -26.11 27.14
CA PHE A 9 -13.90 -25.84 25.95
C PHE A 9 -13.62 -24.35 25.86
N VAL A 10 -12.46 -23.92 26.35
CA VAL A 10 -11.92 -22.59 26.05
C VAL A 10 -11.50 -22.59 24.58
N GLN A 11 -12.37 -22.07 23.70
CA GLN A 11 -11.99 -21.81 22.31
C GLN A 11 -10.95 -20.68 22.30
N ILE A 12 -9.67 -21.06 22.33
CA ILE A 12 -8.56 -20.17 22.00
C ILE A 12 -8.68 -19.90 20.50
N SER A 13 -9.39 -18.83 20.14
CA SER A 13 -9.37 -18.30 18.79
C SER A 13 -8.01 -17.64 18.61
N ILE A 14 -7.05 -18.40 18.07
CA ILE A 14 -5.76 -17.87 17.65
C ILE A 14 -6.07 -16.92 16.49
N LEU A 15 -6.25 -15.62 16.78
CA LEU A 15 -6.19 -14.59 15.74
C LEU A 15 -4.75 -14.60 15.23
N PHE A 16 -4.48 -15.39 14.19
CA PHE A 16 -3.28 -15.21 13.39
C PHE A 16 -3.37 -13.79 12.83
N ALA A 17 -2.55 -12.88 13.35
CA ALA A 17 -2.41 -11.56 12.77
C ALA A 17 -2.02 -11.77 11.30
N ALA A 18 -2.92 -11.43 10.38
CA ALA A 18 -2.69 -11.64 8.96
C ALA A 18 -1.45 -10.84 8.55
N THR A 19 -0.44 -11.54 8.03
CA THR A 19 0.72 -10.87 7.45
C THR A 19 0.28 -10.22 6.14
N PRO A 20 0.53 -8.91 5.94
CA PRO A 20 0.09 -8.20 4.74
C PRO A 20 0.78 -8.75 3.49
N ASN A 21 0.02 -9.03 2.44
CA ASN A 21 0.58 -9.42 1.15
C ASN A 21 0.66 -8.23 0.20
N TRP A 22 1.78 -7.53 0.24
CA TRP A 22 2.02 -6.36 -0.60
C TRP A 22 2.27 -6.68 -2.08
N VAL A 23 2.65 -7.92 -2.41
CA VAL A 23 3.01 -8.30 -3.79
C VAL A 23 1.75 -8.39 -4.64
N GLY A 24 1.77 -7.76 -5.81
CA GLY A 24 0.65 -7.79 -6.74
C GLY A 24 0.61 -6.60 -7.68
N SER A 25 -0.46 -6.60 -8.46
CA SER A 25 -0.81 -5.57 -9.41
C SER A 25 -2.05 -4.84 -8.89
N PHE A 26 -2.02 -3.52 -8.86
CA PHE A 26 -3.12 -2.67 -8.39
C PHE A 26 -3.49 -1.66 -9.47
N ASN A 27 -4.72 -1.72 -9.95
CA ASN A 27 -5.26 -0.79 -10.93
C ASN A 27 -5.68 0.49 -10.21
N ILE A 28 -5.13 1.62 -10.64
CA ILE A 28 -5.35 2.91 -9.98
C ILE A 28 -6.76 3.40 -10.27
N ASP A 29 -7.46 3.88 -9.24
CA ASP A 29 -8.69 4.64 -9.42
C ASP A 29 -8.35 6.11 -9.77
N GLN A 30 -9.13 6.71 -10.65
CA GLN A 30 -8.85 8.06 -11.16
C GLN A 30 -9.24 9.16 -10.17
N THR A 31 -8.90 9.01 -8.88
CA THR A 31 -9.32 9.94 -7.81
C THR A 31 -8.36 11.11 -7.59
N CYS A 32 -7.19 11.09 -8.24
CA CYS A 32 -6.19 12.15 -8.12
C CYS A 32 -6.43 13.27 -9.14
N ASP A 33 -6.32 14.54 -8.71
CA ASP A 33 -6.48 15.74 -9.55
C ASP A 33 -5.16 16.08 -10.27
N PRO A 34 -5.02 15.76 -11.58
CA PRO A 34 -3.75 15.94 -12.28
C PRO A 34 -3.38 17.40 -12.54
N ASP A 35 -4.33 18.34 -12.40
CA ASP A 35 -4.06 19.77 -12.58
C ASP A 35 -3.31 20.37 -11.38
N ARG A 36 -3.32 19.64 -10.24
CA ARG A 36 -2.72 20.08 -8.97
C ARG A 36 -1.68 19.12 -8.42
N CYS A 37 -1.66 17.87 -8.90
CA CYS A 37 -0.91 16.77 -8.32
C CYS A 37 -0.12 15.96 -9.35
N CYS A 38 0.96 15.34 -8.90
CA CYS A 38 1.51 14.16 -9.55
C CYS A 38 0.66 12.94 -9.18
N CYS A 39 -0.15 12.49 -10.14
CA CYS A 39 -1.05 11.37 -10.01
C CYS A 39 -0.40 10.11 -10.55
N PHE A 40 -0.56 8.99 -9.85
CA PHE A 40 -0.23 7.69 -10.45
C PHE A 40 -1.22 7.37 -11.57
N HIS A 41 -0.77 6.68 -12.64
CA HIS A 41 -1.66 6.14 -13.67
C HIS A 41 -1.35 4.70 -14.08
N GLY A 42 -2.34 4.06 -14.69
CA GLY A 42 -2.24 2.68 -15.17
C GLY A 42 -2.32 1.70 -14.01
N GLN A 43 -1.22 0.98 -13.79
CA GLN A 43 -1.12 -0.05 -12.77
C GLN A 43 0.12 0.17 -11.90
N ILE A 44 -0.04 -0.04 -10.60
CA ILE A 44 1.06 -0.15 -9.65
C ILE A 44 1.41 -1.62 -9.54
N ILE A 45 2.67 -1.96 -9.81
CA ILE A 45 3.18 -3.32 -9.71
C ILE A 45 4.16 -3.37 -8.56
N ILE A 46 3.84 -4.14 -7.52
CA ILE A 46 4.73 -4.39 -6.39
C ILE A 46 5.30 -5.80 -6.52
N THR A 47 6.63 -5.88 -6.63
CA THR A 47 7.37 -7.14 -6.74
C THR A 47 8.29 -7.36 -5.55
N ASN A 48 8.55 -8.63 -5.27
CA ASN A 48 9.48 -9.07 -4.23
C ASN A 48 10.74 -9.65 -4.87
N ARG A 49 11.62 -8.75 -5.34
CA ARG A 49 12.87 -9.15 -5.99
C ARG A 49 13.97 -9.51 -4.98
N TYR A 50 13.94 -8.92 -3.79
CA TYR A 50 14.98 -9.07 -2.77
C TYR A 50 14.42 -9.54 -1.43
N PRO A 51 15.23 -10.19 -0.57
CA PRO A 51 14.75 -10.72 0.70
C PRO A 51 14.17 -9.67 1.66
N THR A 52 14.66 -8.44 1.62
CA THR A 52 14.34 -7.39 2.60
C THR A 52 13.58 -6.20 2.03
N THR A 53 13.39 -6.11 0.71
CA THR A 53 12.75 -4.97 0.06
C THR A 53 11.69 -5.39 -0.95
N TYR A 54 10.72 -4.51 -1.16
CA TYR A 54 9.83 -4.52 -2.30
C TYR A 54 10.28 -3.50 -3.34
N THR A 55 9.94 -3.76 -4.60
CA THR A 55 10.08 -2.81 -5.69
C THR A 55 8.69 -2.49 -6.24
N LEU A 56 8.32 -1.21 -6.21
CA LEU A 56 7.11 -0.67 -6.80
C LEU A 56 7.45 0.00 -8.12
N ALA A 57 6.72 -0.35 -9.17
CA ALA A 57 6.75 0.33 -10.46
C ALA A 57 5.37 0.89 -10.77
N ALA A 58 5.30 2.18 -11.11
CA ALA A 58 4.06 2.84 -11.50
C ALA A 58 4.35 4.02 -12.43
N GLY A 59 3.42 4.31 -13.34
CA GLY A 59 3.45 5.55 -14.12
C GLY A 59 2.96 6.73 -13.27
N VAL A 60 3.53 7.92 -13.48
CA VAL A 60 3.08 9.16 -12.84
C VAL A 60 2.84 10.22 -13.92
N TYR A 61 1.73 10.95 -13.82
CA TYR A 61 1.33 12.02 -14.73
C TYR A 61 0.74 13.20 -13.95
N GLY A 62 0.68 14.39 -14.55
CA GLY A 62 0.15 15.58 -13.89
C GLY A 62 0.82 16.86 -14.37
N ALA A 63 0.38 17.99 -13.82
CA ALA A 63 0.82 19.33 -14.20
C ALA A 63 2.10 19.80 -13.50
N ALA A 64 2.55 19.12 -12.43
CA ALA A 64 3.79 19.51 -11.74
C ALA A 64 5.03 19.14 -12.59
N PRO A 65 6.13 19.90 -12.50
CA PRO A 65 7.28 19.80 -13.41
C PRO A 65 8.03 18.45 -13.38
N TYR A 66 7.72 17.59 -12.40
CA TYR A 66 8.31 16.27 -12.23
C TYR A 66 7.35 15.13 -12.58
N CYS A 67 6.08 15.43 -12.90
CA CYS A 67 5.12 14.43 -13.32
C CYS A 67 5.32 14.09 -14.81
N GLY A 68 5.08 12.82 -15.20
CA GLY A 68 5.22 12.35 -16.58
C GLY A 68 6.30 11.28 -16.79
N THR A 69 6.92 10.80 -15.71
CA THR A 69 7.89 9.69 -15.77
C THR A 69 7.37 8.46 -15.05
N ASN A 70 7.91 7.29 -15.40
CA ASN A 70 7.68 6.07 -14.65
C ASN A 70 8.53 6.10 -13.38
N HIS A 71 7.90 5.94 -12.22
CA HIS A 71 8.59 5.84 -10.95
C HIS A 71 8.86 4.37 -10.61
N ILE A 72 10.12 4.09 -10.26
CA ILE A 72 10.54 2.82 -9.67
C ILE A 72 11.05 3.13 -8.26
N LEU A 73 10.31 2.68 -7.26
CA LEU A 73 10.64 2.90 -5.85
C LEU A 73 11.01 1.56 -5.21
N SER A 74 12.05 1.56 -4.38
CA SER A 74 12.39 0.40 -3.54
C SER A 74 12.20 0.76 -2.08
N PHE A 75 11.53 -0.11 -1.33
CA PHE A 75 11.26 0.12 0.09
C PHE A 75 11.40 -1.13 0.95
N PRO A 76 11.75 -1.00 2.23
CA PRO A 76 11.82 -2.12 3.15
C PRO A 76 10.47 -2.84 3.23
N LYS A 77 10.50 -4.17 3.34
CA LYS A 77 9.27 -4.96 3.54
C LYS A 77 8.59 -4.52 4.84
N PRO A 78 7.36 -3.98 4.79
CA PRO A 78 6.67 -3.54 5.98
C PRO A 78 6.27 -4.73 6.84
N THR A 79 6.37 -4.60 8.15
CA THR A 79 5.85 -5.60 9.10
C THR A 79 4.33 -5.52 9.24
N GLY A 80 3.70 -4.47 8.72
CA GLY A 80 2.27 -4.21 8.80
C GLY A 80 1.67 -3.64 7.52
N PHE A 81 0.45 -3.13 7.63
CA PHE A 81 -0.37 -2.68 6.51
C PHE A 81 -0.07 -1.25 6.07
N THR A 82 0.93 -0.59 6.66
CA THR A 82 1.31 0.79 6.33
C THR A 82 2.82 0.89 6.20
N THR A 83 3.27 1.73 5.28
CA THR A 83 4.69 2.11 5.16
C THR A 83 4.82 3.53 4.64
N MET A 84 5.96 4.16 4.92
CA MET A 84 6.31 5.48 4.40
C MET A 84 7.67 5.38 3.70
N ILE A 85 7.73 5.92 2.48
CA ILE A 85 8.97 6.04 1.71
C ILE A 85 9.29 7.52 1.60
N VAL A 86 10.57 7.87 1.75
CA VAL A 86 11.06 9.20 1.41
C VAL A 86 12.02 9.05 0.23
N SER A 87 11.75 9.76 -0.87
CA SER A 87 12.61 9.78 -2.06
C SER A 87 12.74 11.21 -2.54
N ASP A 88 13.97 11.71 -2.66
CA ASP A 88 14.25 13.04 -3.19
C ASP A 88 13.48 14.20 -2.52
N GLY A 89 13.20 14.06 -1.21
CA GLY A 89 12.44 15.04 -0.42
C GLY A 89 10.93 14.75 -0.37
N ASP A 90 10.41 13.97 -1.31
CA ASP A 90 9.01 13.59 -1.37
C ASP A 90 8.70 12.44 -0.40
N LYS A 91 7.52 12.50 0.22
CA LYS A 91 7.01 11.46 1.12
C LYS A 91 5.84 10.73 0.48
N PHE A 92 5.94 9.40 0.46
CA PHE A 92 4.90 8.51 -0.02
C PHE A 92 4.42 7.63 1.14
N HIS A 93 3.19 7.83 1.57
CA HIS A 93 2.54 6.96 2.56
C HIS A 93 1.69 5.93 1.83
N PHE A 94 2.02 4.66 1.99
CA PHE A 94 1.27 3.55 1.44
C PHE A 94 0.48 2.87 2.55
N GLN A 95 -0.78 2.57 2.28
CA GLN A 95 -1.65 1.80 3.15
C GLN A 95 -2.34 0.70 2.36
N LEU A 96 -2.05 -0.55 2.72
CA LEU A 96 -2.69 -1.73 2.18
C LEU A 96 -3.89 -2.12 3.04
N SER A 97 -5.00 -2.51 2.43
CA SER A 97 -6.15 -3.05 3.17
C SER A 97 -5.81 -4.38 3.85
N LYS A 98 -6.56 -4.74 4.90
CA LYS A 98 -6.30 -5.96 5.70
C LYS A 98 -6.39 -7.26 4.89
N ASP A 99 -7.25 -7.27 3.88
CA ASP A 99 -7.45 -8.32 2.89
C ASP A 99 -6.51 -8.20 1.67
N SER A 100 -5.62 -7.20 1.66
CA SER A 100 -4.62 -6.95 0.61
C SER A 100 -5.19 -6.66 -0.78
N THR A 101 -6.43 -6.19 -0.86
CA THR A 101 -7.16 -5.91 -2.10
C THR A 101 -7.12 -4.44 -2.51
N GLU A 102 -6.91 -3.52 -1.59
CA GLU A 102 -6.87 -2.08 -1.85
C GLU A 102 -5.55 -1.49 -1.36
N LEU A 103 -5.01 -0.54 -2.13
CA LEU A 103 -3.81 0.21 -1.82
C LEU A 103 -4.16 1.70 -1.90
N SER A 104 -4.05 2.42 -0.77
CA SER A 104 -4.09 3.87 -0.76
C SER A 104 -2.67 4.42 -0.74
N ILE A 105 -2.45 5.48 -1.52
CA ILE A 105 -1.18 6.19 -1.60
C ILE A 105 -1.46 7.66 -1.32
N THR A 106 -0.84 8.18 -0.27
CA THR A 106 -0.74 9.62 -0.07
C THR A 106 0.65 10.07 -0.49
N TYR A 107 0.70 11.06 -1.39
CA TYR A 107 1.90 11.75 -1.79
C TYR A 107 1.92 13.14 -1.15
N GLU A 108 3.00 13.43 -0.43
CA GLU A 108 3.27 14.73 0.17
C GLU A 108 4.60 15.24 -0.38
N GLN A 109 4.52 16.33 -1.14
CA GLN A 109 5.67 17.04 -1.68
C GLN A 109 5.83 18.36 -0.92
N GLU A 110 7.08 18.75 -0.66
CA GLU A 110 7.39 20.04 -0.06
C GLU A 110 6.84 21.14 -1.01
N ASP A 111 6.02 22.04 -0.47
CA ASP A 111 5.36 23.15 -1.20
C ASP A 111 4.20 22.81 -2.17
N LEU A 112 3.75 21.54 -2.25
CA LEU A 112 2.60 21.15 -3.07
C LEU A 112 1.44 20.56 -2.25
N ALA A 113 0.25 20.54 -2.87
CA ALA A 113 -0.93 19.98 -2.24
C ALA A 113 -0.71 18.49 -1.91
N ARG A 114 -1.26 18.04 -0.78
CA ARG A 114 -1.30 16.62 -0.44
C ARG A 114 -2.20 15.87 -1.43
N CYS A 115 -1.63 14.91 -2.14
CA CYS A 115 -2.31 14.16 -3.18
C CYS A 115 -2.64 12.76 -2.67
N VAL A 116 -3.84 12.27 -2.97
CA VAL A 116 -4.28 10.93 -2.56
C VAL A 116 -4.76 10.17 -3.79
N GLY A 117 -4.22 8.97 -3.98
CA GLY A 117 -4.71 8.00 -4.95
C GLY A 117 -5.12 6.71 -4.24
N HIS A 118 -6.03 5.97 -4.85
CA HIS A 118 -6.31 4.61 -4.45
C HIS A 118 -6.09 3.66 -5.63
N ALA A 119 -5.95 2.39 -5.33
CA ALA A 119 -5.78 1.36 -6.33
C ALA A 119 -6.37 0.05 -5.81
N VAL A 120 -7.01 -0.69 -6.69
CA VAL A 120 -7.66 -1.96 -6.38
C VAL A 120 -6.89 -3.08 -7.09
N ARG A 121 -6.66 -4.18 -6.38
CA ARG A 121 -5.96 -5.34 -6.91
C ARG A 121 -6.64 -5.84 -8.19
N GLY A 122 -5.83 -6.02 -9.24
CA GLY A 122 -6.24 -6.50 -10.56
C GLY A 122 -5.88 -7.96 -10.81
#